data_AF-A0A4Q3DEC2-F1
#
_entry.id   AF-A0A4Q3DEC2-F1
#
_cell.length_a   1.000
_cell.length_b   1.000
_cell.length_c   1.000
_cell.angle_alpha   90.00
_cell.angle_beta   90.00
_cell.angle_gamma   90.00
#
_symmetry.space_group_name_H-M   'P 1'
#
loop_
_entity.id
_entity.type
_entity.pdbx_description
1 polymer ?
#
loop_
_entity_poly.entity_id
_entity_poly.type
_entity_poly.pdbx_seq_one_letter_code
_entity_poly.pdbx_strand_id
1 'polypeptide(L)'
;MIFNRLLVASLALFVSVPAVQARPCATGDAGATRRVEIGATGRSMLVHFPAGYRTGRRAPLVWLFHGSGGSGENILKQSKLAEAADRHGFIVAAPDGGIAVNQGFVWNIPGVPTITGKIPGPDDADDVAFVLAATDWLAAQRCADSARVYATGLSGGGRMTSWLACVAANRFAAIAPVVGLRAGNPLASDPRLPDPATCAPARPVPIIAFAGDADTTNPIQGGGAGYWQYTMHMAEARWADINGCRSGPRTRELSPAHYEIRYERCRDGADVVGRIERGGKHVWLADNDAMWTFLSRFRRN
;
A
#
# COMPACT_ATOMS: atom_id res chain seq x y z
N MET A 1 -46.91 64.44 29.42
CA MET A 1 -46.83 62.96 29.38
C MET A 1 -45.41 62.59 29.02
N ILE A 2 -44.78 61.83 29.90
CA ILE A 2 -43.38 61.42 29.92
C ILE A 2 -43.22 60.21 29.00
N PHE A 3 -42.22 60.19 28.11
CA PHE A 3 -41.68 58.92 27.60
C PHE A 3 -40.15 59.00 27.50
N ASN A 4 -39.53 58.37 28.48
CA ASN A 4 -38.10 58.18 28.62
C ASN A 4 -37.69 56.93 27.81
N ARG A 5 -36.84 57.07 26.79
CA ARG A 5 -36.32 55.91 26.03
C ARG A 5 -34.92 55.57 26.52
N LEU A 6 -34.84 54.51 27.32
CA LEU A 6 -33.58 53.88 27.74
C LEU A 6 -32.96 53.12 26.56
N LEU A 7 -31.75 53.52 26.13
CA LEU A 7 -30.89 52.70 25.28
C LEU A 7 -30.13 51.70 26.17
N VAL A 8 -30.38 50.41 25.96
CA VAL A 8 -29.58 49.33 26.57
C VAL A 8 -28.46 48.96 25.60
N ALA A 9 -27.23 49.40 25.89
CA ALA A 9 -26.05 48.96 25.17
C ALA A 9 -25.68 47.54 25.62
N SER A 10 -25.89 46.55 24.74
CA SER A 10 -25.51 45.16 25.00
C SER A 10 -24.01 44.99 24.69
N LEU A 11 -23.17 44.90 25.73
CA LEU A 11 -21.77 44.51 25.58
C LEU A 11 -21.70 43.01 25.25
N ALA A 12 -21.40 42.68 24.00
CA ALA A 12 -21.08 41.31 23.61
C ALA A 12 -19.65 40.98 24.10
N LEU A 13 -19.56 40.20 25.18
CA LEU A 13 -18.32 39.58 25.63
C LEU A 13 -17.90 38.50 24.62
N PHE A 14 -16.95 38.84 23.75
CA PHE A 14 -16.28 37.84 22.91
C PHE A 14 -15.39 36.97 23.80
N VAL A 15 -15.89 35.79 24.16
CA VAL A 15 -15.05 34.74 24.77
C VAL A 15 -14.14 34.21 23.67
N SER A 16 -12.90 34.70 23.63
CA SER A 16 -11.85 34.16 22.77
C SER A 16 -11.52 32.74 23.24
N VAL A 17 -12.12 31.75 22.58
CA VAL A 17 -11.74 30.34 22.74
C VAL A 17 -10.29 30.21 22.27
N PRO A 18 -9.35 29.75 23.12
CA PRO A 18 -7.98 29.57 22.68
C PRO A 18 -7.97 28.58 21.52
N ALA A 19 -7.40 28.98 20.39
CA ALA A 19 -7.20 28.08 19.27
C ALA A 19 -6.36 26.90 19.76
N VAL A 20 -6.96 25.71 19.84
CA VAL A 20 -6.24 24.49 20.14
C VAL A 20 -5.19 24.33 19.04
N GLN A 21 -3.95 24.70 19.32
CA GLN A 21 -2.84 24.47 18.41
C GLN A 21 -2.72 22.97 18.24
N ALA A 22 -3.19 22.48 17.10
CA ALA A 22 -3.17 21.07 16.79
C ALA A 22 -1.71 20.60 16.84
N ARG A 23 -1.43 19.61 17.69
CA ARG A 23 -0.06 19.11 17.89
C ARG A 23 0.53 18.66 16.54
N PRO A 24 1.75 19.09 16.18
CA PRO A 24 2.43 18.55 15.02
C PRO A 24 2.72 17.06 15.23
N CYS A 25 2.95 16.33 14.13
CA CYS A 25 3.42 14.95 14.20
C CYS A 25 4.67 14.86 15.08
N ALA A 26 4.55 14.22 16.24
CA ALA A 26 5.59 14.15 17.26
C ALA A 26 6.64 13.06 17.00
N THR A 27 6.46 12.27 15.93
CA THR A 27 7.18 11.01 15.71
C THR A 27 8.22 11.10 14.59
N GLY A 28 8.32 12.22 13.88
CA GLY A 28 9.15 12.33 12.67
C GLY A 28 10.04 13.57 12.63
N ASP A 29 11.34 13.32 12.70
CA ASP A 29 12.35 14.28 12.25
C ASP A 29 12.49 14.19 10.73
N ALA A 30 12.73 15.32 10.07
CA ALA A 30 12.90 15.33 8.62
C ALA A 30 14.15 14.53 8.19
N GLY A 31 14.02 13.72 7.15
CA GLY A 31 15.12 12.92 6.57
C GLY A 31 15.56 11.76 7.45
N ALA A 32 14.71 11.32 8.37
CA ALA A 32 15.06 10.35 9.39
C ALA A 32 14.13 9.14 9.38
N THR A 33 14.75 7.97 9.59
CA THR A 33 14.04 6.73 9.90
C THR A 33 14.01 6.54 11.42
N ARG A 34 12.83 6.20 11.94
CA ARG A 34 12.60 5.91 13.36
C ARG A 34 11.86 4.58 13.50
N ARG A 35 12.17 3.85 14.58
CA ARG A 35 11.29 2.78 15.03
C ARG A 35 10.16 3.40 15.83
N VAL A 36 8.93 3.11 15.44
CA VAL A 36 7.72 3.71 16.02
C VAL A 36 6.83 2.61 16.57
N GLU A 37 6.53 2.69 17.86
CA GLU A 37 5.53 1.85 18.52
C GLU A 37 4.12 2.30 18.10
N ILE A 38 3.30 1.35 17.65
CA ILE A 38 1.98 1.67 17.12
C ILE A 38 0.92 1.55 18.21
N GLY A 39 0.65 2.68 18.87
CA GLY A 39 -0.40 2.77 19.89
C GLY A 39 -0.32 1.64 20.92
N ALA A 40 -1.41 0.89 21.07
CA ALA A 40 -1.50 -0.27 21.97
C ALA A 40 -1.40 -1.63 21.24
N THR A 41 -0.95 -1.67 19.97
CA THR A 41 -0.88 -2.94 19.22
C THR A 41 0.25 -3.86 19.67
N GLY A 42 1.17 -3.37 20.53
CA GLY A 42 2.35 -4.11 20.97
C GLY A 42 3.35 -4.42 19.84
N ARG A 43 3.20 -3.76 18.69
CA ARG A 43 4.05 -3.92 17.51
C ARG A 43 4.65 -2.57 17.13
N SER A 44 5.90 -2.60 16.68
CA SER A 44 6.58 -1.44 16.10
C SER A 44 6.93 -1.66 14.64
N MET A 45 7.26 -0.56 13.97
CA MET A 45 7.72 -0.57 12.59
C MET A 45 8.73 0.54 12.34
N LEU A 46 9.51 0.39 11.26
CA LEU A 46 10.33 1.50 10.78
C LEU A 46 9.45 2.46 9.99
N VAL A 47 9.55 3.75 10.33
CA VAL A 47 8.90 4.83 9.61
C VAL A 47 9.98 5.81 9.16
N HIS A 48 10.09 6.01 7.85
CA HIS A 48 10.96 7.01 7.27
C HIS A 48 10.16 8.27 6.93
N PHE A 49 10.58 9.39 7.50
CA PHE A 49 10.05 10.71 7.21
C PHE A 49 10.98 11.42 6.22
N PRO A 50 10.45 11.96 5.11
CA PRO A 50 11.28 12.49 4.03
C PRO A 50 12.06 13.74 4.46
N ALA A 51 13.17 14.05 3.80
CA ALA A 51 14.03 15.21 4.07
C ALA A 51 13.28 16.55 4.06
N GLY A 52 12.24 16.66 3.21
CA GLY A 52 11.36 17.83 3.15
C GLY A 52 10.18 17.82 4.13
N TYR A 53 10.14 16.88 5.09
CA TYR A 53 9.01 16.72 6.01
C TYR A 53 8.83 17.97 6.88
N ARG A 54 7.60 18.50 6.91
CA ARG A 54 7.25 19.69 7.69
C ARG A 54 6.29 19.30 8.79
N THR A 55 6.73 19.48 10.02
CA THR A 55 5.90 19.27 11.21
C THR A 55 4.61 20.09 11.09
N GLY A 56 3.46 19.43 11.25
CA GLY A 56 2.14 20.04 11.11
C GLY A 56 1.47 19.91 9.73
N ARG A 57 2.17 19.40 8.70
CA ARG A 57 1.56 19.05 7.40
C ARG A 57 1.53 17.54 7.19
N ARG A 58 0.33 16.99 7.02
CA ARG A 58 0.13 15.59 6.68
C ARG A 58 0.76 15.25 5.32
N ALA A 59 1.60 14.22 5.28
CA ALA A 59 2.24 13.72 4.08
C ALA A 59 1.50 12.48 3.51
N PRO A 60 1.63 12.18 2.22
CA PRO A 60 1.25 10.87 1.69
C PRO A 60 1.97 9.75 2.45
N LEU A 61 1.32 8.60 2.60
CA LEU A 61 1.89 7.41 3.23
C LEU A 61 1.99 6.28 2.21
N VAL A 62 3.18 5.68 2.10
CA VAL A 62 3.42 4.47 1.32
C VAL A 62 3.82 3.35 2.28
N TRP A 63 2.98 2.33 2.37
CA TRP A 63 3.34 1.08 3.03
C TRP A 63 4.31 0.28 2.17
N LEU A 64 5.40 -0.20 2.77
CA LEU A 64 6.44 -1.00 2.13
C LEU A 64 6.55 -2.36 2.81
N PHE A 65 6.09 -3.40 2.14
CA PHE A 65 6.06 -4.76 2.68
C PHE A 65 7.24 -5.60 2.16
N HIS A 66 7.96 -6.26 3.06
CA HIS A 66 9.09 -7.12 2.73
C HIS A 66 8.68 -8.45 2.07
N GLY A 67 9.62 -9.09 1.38
CA GLY A 67 9.45 -10.45 0.87
C GLY A 67 9.42 -11.49 1.99
N SER A 68 8.85 -12.67 1.72
CA SER A 68 8.79 -13.77 2.70
C SER A 68 10.17 -14.16 3.22
N GLY A 69 10.32 -14.30 4.54
CA GLY A 69 11.60 -14.54 5.21
C GLY A 69 12.45 -13.30 5.45
N GLY A 70 11.96 -12.11 5.05
CA GLY A 70 12.64 -10.82 5.28
C GLY A 70 12.13 -10.07 6.51
N SER A 71 12.51 -8.80 6.60
CA SER A 71 12.10 -7.83 7.63
C SER A 71 11.83 -6.45 7.01
N GLY A 72 11.12 -5.59 7.72
CA GLY A 72 10.91 -4.19 7.36
C GLY A 72 12.22 -3.43 7.17
N GLU A 73 13.23 -3.74 7.99
CA GLU A 73 14.57 -3.15 7.85
C GLU A 73 15.25 -3.56 6.54
N ASN A 74 15.22 -4.84 6.18
CA ASN A 74 15.86 -5.32 4.96
C ASN A 74 15.20 -4.72 3.72
N ILE A 75 13.86 -4.68 3.66
CA ILE A 75 13.17 -4.14 2.47
C ILE A 75 13.35 -2.63 2.34
N LEU A 76 13.41 -1.89 3.45
CA LEU A 76 13.66 -0.46 3.40
C LEU A 76 15.04 -0.16 2.77
N LYS A 77 16.06 -0.94 3.14
CA LYS A 77 17.42 -0.84 2.56
C LYS A 77 17.48 -1.30 1.09
N GLN A 78 16.80 -2.39 0.76
CA GLN A 78 16.83 -3.02 -0.56
C GLN A 78 16.07 -2.20 -1.61
N SER A 79 14.87 -1.72 -1.27
CA SER A 79 13.96 -1.05 -2.20
C SER A 79 14.43 0.33 -2.63
N LYS A 80 15.28 1.00 -1.84
CA LYS A 80 15.66 2.41 -2.02
C LYS A 80 14.46 3.37 -2.04
N LEU A 81 13.37 2.98 -1.36
CA LEU A 81 12.14 3.76 -1.36
C LEU A 81 12.21 4.96 -0.40
N ALA A 82 13.09 4.91 0.61
CA ALA A 82 13.37 6.07 1.48
C ALA A 82 13.99 7.23 0.67
N GLU A 83 14.93 6.92 -0.21
CA GLU A 83 15.57 7.91 -1.09
C GLU A 83 14.57 8.50 -2.08
N ALA A 84 13.61 7.71 -2.56
CA ALA A 84 12.50 8.21 -3.37
C ALA A 84 11.55 9.09 -2.55
N ALA A 85 11.25 8.69 -1.30
CA ALA A 85 10.49 9.49 -0.36
C ALA A 85 11.12 10.86 -0.12
N ASP A 86 12.45 10.92 0.07
CA ASP A 86 13.18 12.18 0.24
C ASP A 86 13.00 13.12 -0.95
N ARG A 87 13.04 12.59 -2.19
CA ARG A 87 12.84 13.38 -3.41
C ARG A 87 11.39 13.85 -3.58
N HIS A 88 10.42 13.04 -3.17
CA HIS A 88 9.01 13.20 -3.54
C HIS A 88 8.09 13.63 -2.41
N GLY A 89 8.56 13.63 -1.17
CA GLY A 89 7.84 14.13 -0.01
C GLY A 89 6.73 13.21 0.52
N PHE A 90 6.91 11.89 0.49
CA PHE A 90 6.01 10.91 1.12
C PHE A 90 6.69 10.17 2.29
N ILE A 91 5.89 9.67 3.24
CA ILE A 91 6.35 8.84 4.35
C ILE A 91 6.39 7.38 3.88
N VAL A 92 7.42 6.62 4.29
CA VAL A 92 7.46 5.16 4.12
C VAL A 92 7.25 4.48 5.47
N ALA A 93 6.29 3.56 5.55
CA ALA A 93 6.11 2.67 6.69
C ALA A 93 6.49 1.24 6.31
N ALA A 94 7.52 0.70 6.97
CA ALA A 94 8.09 -0.62 6.72
C ALA A 94 7.99 -1.49 7.99
N PRO A 95 6.88 -2.25 8.16
CA PRO A 95 6.71 -3.16 9.28
C PRO A 95 7.37 -4.52 9.02
N ASP A 96 7.58 -5.27 10.10
CA ASP A 96 7.81 -6.72 10.05
C ASP A 96 6.46 -7.45 9.95
N GLY A 97 6.44 -8.58 9.23
CA GLY A 97 5.29 -9.48 9.14
C GLY A 97 4.93 -10.08 10.49
N GLY A 98 3.66 -10.45 10.66
CA GLY A 98 3.14 -10.89 11.95
C GLY A 98 3.58 -12.29 12.37
N ILE A 99 4.10 -13.09 11.45
CA ILE A 99 4.45 -14.50 11.67
C ILE A 99 5.96 -14.67 11.50
N ALA A 100 6.66 -15.04 12.58
CA ALA A 100 8.09 -15.30 12.54
C ALA A 100 8.41 -16.63 11.85
N VAL A 101 9.40 -16.63 10.96
CA VAL A 101 9.95 -17.82 10.29
C VAL A 101 11.46 -17.74 10.20
N ASN A 102 12.17 -18.74 10.70
CA ASN A 102 13.64 -18.73 10.79
C ASN A 102 14.16 -17.42 11.41
N GLN A 103 14.89 -16.60 10.66
CA GLN A 103 15.43 -15.30 11.09
C GLN A 103 14.63 -14.09 10.58
N GLY A 104 13.46 -14.31 9.96
CA GLY A 104 12.64 -13.24 9.42
C GLY A 104 11.14 -13.50 9.60
N PHE A 105 10.32 -12.94 8.70
CA PHE A 105 8.87 -12.92 8.87
C PHE A 105 8.12 -13.28 7.58
N VAL A 106 6.87 -13.69 7.72
CA VAL A 106 5.89 -13.83 6.64
C VAL A 106 4.61 -13.09 7.00
N TRP A 107 3.86 -12.74 5.97
CA TRP A 107 2.57 -12.06 6.10
C TRP A 107 1.46 -13.06 6.31
N ASN A 108 0.53 -12.73 7.20
CA ASN A 108 -0.74 -13.41 7.32
C ASN A 108 -1.65 -13.05 6.13
N ILE A 109 -1.76 -13.95 5.16
CA ILE A 109 -2.73 -13.87 4.05
C ILE A 109 -3.67 -15.07 4.20
N PRO A 110 -4.90 -14.86 4.70
CA PRO A 110 -5.86 -15.94 4.95
C PRO A 110 -6.12 -16.82 3.73
N GLY A 111 -6.07 -18.14 3.92
CA GLY A 111 -6.32 -19.13 2.87
C GLY A 111 -5.18 -19.34 1.86
N VAL A 112 -4.03 -18.66 2.03
CA VAL A 112 -2.85 -18.83 1.18
C VAL A 112 -1.70 -19.40 2.01
N PRO A 113 -1.03 -20.49 1.58
CA PRO A 113 0.10 -21.02 2.32
C PRO A 113 1.27 -20.02 2.33
N THR A 114 2.00 -19.96 3.43
CA THR A 114 3.27 -19.23 3.51
C THR A 114 4.40 -20.01 2.82
N ILE A 115 5.62 -19.47 2.82
CA ILE A 115 6.81 -20.20 2.34
C ILE A 115 7.13 -21.46 3.17
N THR A 116 6.50 -21.63 4.33
CA THR A 116 6.62 -22.84 5.16
C THR A 116 5.63 -23.94 4.75
N GLY A 117 4.75 -23.67 3.78
CA GLY A 117 3.66 -24.56 3.39
C GLY A 117 2.42 -24.49 4.28
N LYS A 118 2.50 -23.83 5.45
CA LYS A 118 1.36 -23.65 6.36
C LYS A 118 0.52 -22.44 5.96
N ILE A 119 -0.80 -22.62 5.95
CA ILE A 119 -1.78 -21.53 5.83
C ILE A 119 -1.91 -20.87 7.21
N PRO A 120 -1.82 -19.54 7.32
CA PRO A 120 -2.05 -18.83 8.59
C PRO A 120 -3.41 -19.17 9.21
N GLY A 121 -3.42 -19.39 10.52
CA GLY A 121 -4.60 -19.71 11.31
C GLY A 121 -5.15 -18.52 12.11
N PRO A 122 -6.23 -18.73 12.88
CA PRO A 122 -6.86 -17.68 13.69
C PRO A 122 -5.99 -17.19 14.86
N ASP A 123 -5.02 -17.99 15.31
CA ASP A 123 -4.10 -17.64 16.40
C ASP A 123 -2.86 -16.89 15.91
N ASP A 124 -2.65 -16.81 14.58
CA ASP A 124 -1.57 -16.03 13.99
C ASP A 124 -1.91 -14.53 14.01
N ALA A 125 -0.88 -13.69 14.08
CA ALA A 125 -1.07 -12.24 14.08
C ALA A 125 -1.82 -11.74 12.83
N ASP A 126 -2.79 -10.86 13.02
CA ASP A 126 -3.55 -10.24 11.93
C ASP A 126 -2.81 -9.02 11.38
N ASP A 127 -2.12 -9.20 10.25
CA ASP A 127 -1.39 -8.14 9.57
C ASP A 127 -2.30 -7.10 8.91
N VAL A 128 -3.52 -7.47 8.50
CA VAL A 128 -4.49 -6.50 7.97
C VAL A 128 -4.92 -5.55 9.09
N ALA A 129 -5.36 -6.10 10.22
CA ALA A 129 -5.77 -5.30 11.39
C ALA A 129 -4.65 -4.38 11.86
N PHE A 130 -3.40 -4.88 11.93
CA PHE A 130 -2.25 -4.06 12.28
C PHE A 130 -2.03 -2.89 11.31
N VAL A 131 -2.02 -3.14 9.99
CA VAL A 131 -1.81 -2.08 8.99
C VAL A 131 -2.91 -1.02 9.05
N LEU A 132 -4.16 -1.43 9.25
CA LEU A 132 -5.29 -0.49 9.36
C LEU A 132 -5.21 0.34 10.63
N ALA A 133 -4.92 -0.28 11.78
CA ALA A 133 -4.75 0.41 13.05
C ALA A 133 -3.54 1.38 13.02
N ALA A 134 -2.43 0.96 12.42
CA ALA A 134 -1.24 1.80 12.26
C ALA A 134 -1.48 2.99 11.34
N THR A 135 -2.25 2.80 10.26
CA THR A 135 -2.66 3.89 9.37
C THR A 135 -3.52 4.91 10.11
N ASP A 136 -4.49 4.45 10.91
CA ASP A 136 -5.36 5.32 11.71
C ASP A 136 -4.55 6.05 12.80
N TRP A 137 -3.60 5.37 13.43
CA TRP A 137 -2.72 5.97 14.41
C TRP A 137 -1.84 7.06 13.80
N LEU A 138 -1.15 6.81 12.67
CA LEU A 138 -0.34 7.81 11.97
C LEU A 138 -1.18 9.02 11.50
N ALA A 139 -2.43 8.77 11.10
CA ALA A 139 -3.36 9.84 10.75
C ALA A 139 -3.82 10.63 11.99
N ALA A 140 -4.07 9.97 13.12
CA ALA A 140 -4.43 10.64 14.38
C ALA A 140 -3.28 11.50 14.92
N GLN A 141 -2.03 11.05 14.77
CA GLN A 141 -0.82 11.83 15.06
C GLN A 141 -0.56 12.96 14.05
N ARG A 142 -1.45 13.17 13.07
CA ARG A 142 -1.33 14.17 12.00
C ARG A 142 -0.08 14.01 11.14
N CYS A 143 0.50 12.82 11.09
CA CYS A 143 1.66 12.51 10.24
C CYS A 143 1.21 12.19 8.82
N ALA A 144 0.21 11.31 8.67
CA ALA A 144 -0.26 10.83 7.39
C ALA A 144 -1.56 11.53 6.93
N ASP A 145 -1.66 11.75 5.63
CA ASP A 145 -2.88 12.15 4.93
C ASP A 145 -3.69 10.88 4.61
N SER A 146 -4.81 10.69 5.30
CA SER A 146 -5.64 9.49 5.14
C SER A 146 -6.20 9.33 3.72
N ALA A 147 -6.32 10.42 2.95
CA ALA A 147 -6.74 10.36 1.55
C ALA A 147 -5.63 9.91 0.60
N ARG A 148 -4.36 9.92 1.03
CA ARG A 148 -3.18 9.56 0.23
C ARG A 148 -2.38 8.44 0.90
N VAL A 149 -3.02 7.29 1.06
CA VAL A 149 -2.39 6.07 1.56
C VAL A 149 -2.24 5.09 0.41
N TYR A 150 -1.05 4.55 0.24
CA TYR A 150 -0.69 3.61 -0.83
C TYR A 150 0.01 2.40 -0.24
N ALA A 151 0.11 1.32 -1.01
CA ALA A 151 0.82 0.11 -0.61
C ALA A 151 1.69 -0.42 -1.74
N THR A 152 2.89 -0.87 -1.40
CA THR A 152 3.82 -1.59 -2.27
C THR A 152 4.56 -2.64 -1.46
N GLY A 153 5.19 -3.60 -2.14
CA GLY A 153 5.98 -4.60 -1.48
C GLY A 153 6.52 -5.65 -2.43
N LEU A 154 7.57 -6.34 -1.99
CA LEU A 154 8.26 -7.35 -2.77
C LEU A 154 7.67 -8.74 -2.49
N SER A 155 7.38 -9.53 -3.53
CA SER A 155 7.06 -10.96 -3.40
C SER A 155 5.92 -11.23 -2.42
N GLY A 156 6.20 -11.81 -1.25
CA GLY A 156 5.23 -11.94 -0.15
C GLY A 156 4.58 -10.62 0.26
N GLY A 157 5.34 -9.52 0.30
CA GLY A 157 4.83 -8.18 0.53
C GLY A 157 4.03 -7.63 -0.64
N GLY A 158 4.33 -8.06 -1.87
CA GLY A 158 3.50 -7.76 -3.05
C GLY A 158 2.16 -8.51 -3.00
N ARG A 159 2.15 -9.75 -2.49
CA ARG A 159 0.92 -10.49 -2.20
C ARG A 159 0.11 -9.83 -1.10
N MET A 160 0.75 -9.37 -0.02
CA MET A 160 0.09 -8.61 1.05
C MET A 160 -0.49 -7.28 0.53
N THR A 161 0.26 -6.58 -0.32
CA THR A 161 -0.21 -5.37 -1.03
C THR A 161 -1.48 -5.64 -1.82
N SER A 162 -1.51 -6.75 -2.57
CA SER A 162 -2.68 -7.18 -3.34
C SER A 162 -3.85 -7.56 -2.45
N TRP A 163 -3.58 -8.27 -1.34
CA TRP A 163 -4.60 -8.68 -0.38
C TRP A 163 -5.28 -7.48 0.28
N LEU A 164 -4.49 -6.48 0.71
CA LEU A 164 -5.02 -5.22 1.26
C LEU A 164 -5.93 -4.50 0.26
N ALA A 165 -5.62 -4.54 -1.03
CA ALA A 165 -6.51 -3.99 -2.05
C ALA A 165 -7.82 -4.78 -2.18
N CYS A 166 -7.81 -6.10 -1.98
CA CYS A 166 -9.02 -6.93 -2.00
C CYS A 166 -9.93 -6.65 -0.80
N VAL A 167 -9.37 -6.58 0.42
CA VAL A 167 -10.16 -6.58 1.68
C VAL A 167 -10.31 -5.19 2.31
N ALA A 168 -9.48 -4.23 1.95
CA ALA A 168 -9.44 -2.89 2.54
C ALA A 168 -9.30 -1.79 1.47
N ALA A 169 -9.91 -2.00 0.29
CA ALA A 169 -9.86 -1.06 -0.85
C ALA A 169 -10.24 0.38 -0.48
N ASN A 170 -11.13 0.56 0.48
CA ASN A 170 -11.55 1.86 0.98
C ASN A 170 -10.44 2.59 1.75
N ARG A 171 -9.32 1.95 2.08
CA ARG A 171 -8.21 2.53 2.86
C ARG A 171 -7.03 2.97 1.99
N PHE A 172 -6.88 2.41 0.79
CA PHE A 172 -5.77 2.68 -0.12
C PHE A 172 -6.23 3.41 -1.39
N ALA A 173 -5.54 4.48 -1.77
CA ALA A 173 -5.83 5.26 -2.97
C ALA A 173 -5.36 4.56 -4.26
N ALA A 174 -4.24 3.83 -4.18
CA ALA A 174 -3.66 3.01 -5.25
C ALA A 174 -2.64 2.04 -4.65
N ILE A 175 -2.29 0.98 -5.39
CA ILE A 175 -1.27 0.01 -4.97
C ILE A 175 -0.22 -0.23 -6.06
N ALA A 176 0.96 -0.69 -5.66
CA ALA A 176 2.06 -1.00 -6.55
C ALA A 176 2.83 -2.29 -6.17
N PRO A 177 2.25 -3.48 -6.34
CA PRO A 177 2.91 -4.73 -5.95
C PRO A 177 4.13 -5.03 -6.85
N VAL A 178 5.23 -5.48 -6.25
CA VAL A 178 6.48 -5.86 -6.95
C VAL A 178 6.65 -7.38 -6.85
N VAL A 179 6.73 -8.04 -8.01
CA VAL A 179 6.75 -9.51 -8.19
C VAL A 179 5.71 -10.22 -7.30
N GLY A 180 4.51 -9.66 -7.19
CA GLY A 180 3.53 -10.11 -6.20
C GLY A 180 2.07 -9.78 -6.50
N LEU A 181 1.74 -9.32 -7.71
CA LEU A 181 0.35 -8.99 -8.06
C LEU A 181 -0.54 -10.23 -7.99
N ARG A 182 -1.63 -10.11 -7.22
CA ARG A 182 -2.69 -11.11 -7.05
C ARG A 182 -4.06 -10.41 -7.07
N ALA A 183 -5.12 -11.14 -7.38
CA ALA A 183 -6.50 -10.65 -7.44
C ALA A 183 -7.45 -11.65 -6.74
N GLY A 184 -7.08 -12.05 -5.52
CA GLY A 184 -7.72 -13.12 -4.76
C GLY A 184 -6.83 -14.35 -4.57
N ASN A 185 -7.31 -15.29 -3.76
CA ASN A 185 -6.66 -16.58 -3.53
C ASN A 185 -6.76 -17.45 -4.79
N PRO A 186 -5.88 -18.45 -4.96
CA PRO A 186 -6.10 -19.51 -5.95
C PRO A 186 -7.44 -20.22 -5.67
N LEU A 187 -8.24 -20.44 -6.71
CA LEU A 187 -9.50 -21.16 -6.60
C LEU A 187 -9.22 -22.63 -6.25
N ALA A 188 -9.94 -23.16 -5.25
CA ALA A 188 -9.69 -24.52 -4.75
C ALA A 188 -9.90 -25.62 -5.81
N SER A 189 -10.83 -25.42 -6.75
CA SER A 189 -11.13 -26.38 -7.81
C SER A 189 -10.20 -26.29 -9.03
N ASP A 190 -9.64 -25.11 -9.31
CA ASP A 190 -8.59 -24.90 -10.32
C ASP A 190 -7.67 -23.75 -9.85
N PRO A 191 -6.51 -24.06 -9.23
CA PRO A 191 -5.64 -23.05 -8.64
C PRO A 191 -5.00 -22.11 -9.68
N ARG A 192 -5.16 -22.40 -10.98
CA ARG A 192 -4.76 -21.52 -12.09
C ARG A 192 -5.76 -20.38 -12.33
N LEU A 193 -6.87 -20.35 -11.60
CA LEU A 193 -7.85 -19.26 -11.60
C LEU A 193 -7.85 -18.55 -10.24
N PRO A 194 -8.04 -17.21 -10.21
CA PRO A 194 -8.28 -16.49 -8.98
C PRO A 194 -9.72 -16.72 -8.50
N ASP A 195 -9.90 -16.90 -7.19
CA ASP A 195 -11.21 -17.05 -6.56
C ASP A 195 -11.88 -15.68 -6.36
N PRO A 196 -12.97 -15.36 -7.09
CA PRO A 196 -13.66 -14.09 -6.95
C PRO A 196 -14.28 -13.89 -5.56
N ALA A 197 -14.58 -14.96 -4.81
CA ALA A 197 -15.15 -14.86 -3.46
C ALA A 197 -14.16 -14.25 -2.44
N THR A 198 -12.86 -14.31 -2.75
CA THR A 198 -11.79 -13.81 -1.87
C THR A 198 -11.30 -12.41 -2.24
N CYS A 199 -11.79 -11.81 -3.33
CA CYS A 199 -11.43 -10.47 -3.75
C CYS A 199 -12.60 -9.74 -4.39
N ALA A 200 -13.32 -8.98 -3.57
CA ALA A 200 -14.48 -8.17 -3.94
C ALA A 200 -14.37 -6.77 -3.32
N PRO A 201 -13.43 -5.93 -3.80
CA PRO A 201 -13.20 -4.62 -3.20
C PRO A 201 -14.41 -3.70 -3.38
N ALA A 202 -14.69 -2.88 -2.35
CA ALA A 202 -15.81 -1.95 -2.34
C ALA A 202 -15.71 -0.82 -3.39
N ARG A 203 -14.55 -0.66 -4.04
CA ARG A 203 -14.32 0.33 -5.09
C ARG A 203 -13.22 -0.12 -6.07
N PRO A 204 -13.16 0.47 -7.28
CA PRO A 204 -12.01 0.31 -8.17
C PRO A 204 -10.69 0.75 -7.52
N VAL A 205 -9.61 -0.01 -7.72
CA VAL A 205 -8.29 0.26 -7.16
C VAL A 205 -7.27 0.44 -8.29
N PRO A 206 -6.68 1.63 -8.48
CA PRO A 206 -5.60 1.83 -9.46
C PRO A 206 -4.36 1.01 -9.11
N ILE A 207 -3.77 0.36 -10.13
CA ILE A 207 -2.66 -0.59 -9.93
C ILE A 207 -1.52 -0.31 -10.91
N ILE A 208 -0.30 -0.26 -10.37
CA ILE A 208 0.94 -0.41 -11.14
C ILE A 208 1.78 -1.56 -10.57
N ALA A 209 1.74 -2.72 -11.21
CA ALA A 209 2.54 -3.88 -10.82
C ALA A 209 3.90 -3.88 -11.53
N PHE A 210 4.92 -4.42 -10.86
CA PHE A 210 6.25 -4.61 -11.42
C PHE A 210 6.63 -6.09 -11.40
N ALA A 211 7.23 -6.60 -12.46
CA ALA A 211 7.69 -7.99 -12.52
C ALA A 211 8.91 -8.15 -13.43
N GLY A 212 9.56 -9.30 -13.32
CA GLY A 212 10.63 -9.73 -14.23
C GLY A 212 10.22 -11.01 -14.95
N ASP A 213 10.50 -11.12 -16.25
CA ASP A 213 10.12 -12.30 -17.03
C ASP A 213 11.04 -13.52 -16.86
N ALA A 214 12.17 -13.34 -16.16
CA ALA A 214 13.09 -14.41 -15.74
C ALA A 214 12.96 -14.75 -14.24
N ASP A 215 11.89 -14.29 -13.57
CA ASP A 215 11.57 -14.66 -12.20
C ASP A 215 11.12 -16.13 -12.12
N THR A 216 11.89 -16.97 -11.43
CA THR A 216 11.59 -18.40 -11.22
C THR A 216 10.90 -18.69 -9.89
N THR A 217 10.76 -17.69 -9.00
CA THR A 217 10.09 -17.85 -7.71
C THR A 217 8.61 -17.49 -7.83
N ASN A 218 8.32 -16.36 -8.46
CA ASN A 218 6.98 -15.90 -8.80
C ASN A 218 6.85 -15.71 -10.33
N PRO A 219 6.88 -16.78 -11.15
CA PRO A 219 6.86 -16.65 -12.60
C PRO A 219 5.61 -15.92 -13.09
N ILE A 220 5.79 -15.03 -14.07
CA ILE A 220 4.66 -14.35 -14.74
C ILE A 220 3.64 -15.37 -15.26
N GLN A 221 4.12 -16.53 -15.75
CA GLN A 221 3.32 -17.62 -16.29
C GLN A 221 2.60 -18.48 -15.23
N GLY A 222 2.72 -18.15 -13.94
CA GLY A 222 2.17 -18.98 -12.86
C GLY A 222 2.89 -20.33 -12.72
N GLY A 223 2.22 -21.31 -12.14
CA GLY A 223 2.74 -22.66 -11.93
C GLY A 223 3.86 -22.76 -10.90
N GLY A 224 3.98 -21.77 -10.01
CA GLY A 224 4.98 -21.75 -8.95
C GLY A 224 4.57 -22.55 -7.71
N ALA A 225 5.06 -22.12 -6.55
CA ALA A 225 4.71 -22.72 -5.26
C ALA A 225 3.21 -22.57 -4.92
N GLY A 226 2.74 -23.19 -3.84
CA GLY A 226 1.31 -23.17 -3.45
C GLY A 226 0.71 -21.76 -3.28
N TYR A 227 1.54 -20.76 -2.99
CA TYR A 227 1.15 -19.34 -2.90
C TYR A 227 1.21 -18.57 -4.22
N TRP A 228 1.57 -19.22 -5.32
CA TRP A 228 1.83 -18.62 -6.63
C TRP A 228 1.39 -19.54 -7.79
N GLN A 229 0.08 -19.77 -7.92
CA GLN A 229 -0.45 -20.74 -8.87
C GLN A 229 -0.88 -20.09 -10.21
N TYR A 230 -1.87 -19.19 -10.21
CA TYR A 230 -2.29 -18.50 -11.44
C TYR A 230 -1.26 -17.47 -11.93
N THR A 231 -1.35 -17.09 -13.21
CA THR A 231 -0.42 -16.16 -13.89
C THR A 231 -0.58 -14.72 -13.41
N MET A 232 0.46 -13.89 -13.53
CA MET A 232 0.32 -12.45 -13.27
C MET A 232 -0.71 -11.82 -14.21
N HIS A 233 -0.73 -12.19 -15.50
CA HIS A 233 -1.70 -11.64 -16.46
C HIS A 233 -3.15 -12.00 -16.14
N MET A 234 -3.39 -13.15 -15.51
CA MET A 234 -4.71 -13.51 -14.99
C MET A 234 -5.12 -12.57 -13.85
N ALA A 235 -4.17 -12.19 -12.99
CA ALA A 235 -4.41 -11.17 -11.96
C ALA A 235 -4.72 -9.80 -12.58
N GLU A 236 -3.97 -9.37 -13.59
CA GLU A 236 -4.19 -8.10 -14.29
C GLU A 236 -5.57 -8.06 -14.96
N ALA A 237 -5.96 -9.13 -15.66
CA ALA A 237 -7.26 -9.25 -16.30
C ALA A 237 -8.40 -9.20 -15.27
N ARG A 238 -8.25 -9.88 -14.14
CA ARG A 238 -9.24 -9.84 -13.06
C ARG A 238 -9.35 -8.46 -12.42
N TRP A 239 -8.23 -7.76 -12.19
CA TRP A 239 -8.26 -6.38 -11.73
C TRP A 239 -8.89 -5.44 -12.76
N ALA A 240 -8.67 -5.68 -14.06
CA ALA A 240 -9.30 -4.91 -15.11
C ALA A 240 -10.83 -5.07 -15.11
N ASP A 241 -11.32 -6.28 -14.87
CA ASP A 241 -12.74 -6.58 -14.66
C ASP A 241 -13.28 -5.89 -13.40
N ILE A 242 -12.61 -6.05 -12.25
CA ILE A 242 -12.96 -5.37 -10.98
C ILE A 242 -13.05 -3.84 -11.18
N ASN A 243 -12.09 -3.25 -11.90
CA ASN A 243 -12.03 -1.82 -12.13
C ASN A 243 -12.96 -1.35 -13.27
N GLY A 244 -13.59 -2.26 -14.02
CA GLY A 244 -14.48 -1.94 -15.13
C GLY A 244 -13.77 -1.28 -16.31
N CYS A 245 -12.58 -1.78 -16.66
CA CYS A 245 -11.79 -1.31 -17.79
C CYS A 245 -12.48 -1.57 -19.13
N ARG A 246 -12.44 -0.60 -20.04
CA ARG A 246 -13.10 -0.67 -21.36
C ARG A 246 -12.12 -0.84 -22.53
N SER A 247 -10.85 -1.09 -22.24
CA SER A 247 -9.80 -1.30 -23.23
C SER A 247 -8.62 -2.04 -22.61
N GLY A 248 -7.91 -2.80 -23.45
CA GLY A 248 -6.74 -3.57 -23.06
C GLY A 248 -6.99 -5.09 -23.15
N PRO A 249 -5.96 -5.91 -22.93
CA PRO A 249 -4.58 -5.47 -22.67
C PRO A 249 -3.94 -4.85 -23.91
N ARG A 250 -3.16 -3.77 -23.73
CA ARG A 250 -2.26 -3.25 -24.76
C ARG A 250 -0.82 -3.38 -24.28
N THR A 251 0.04 -3.88 -25.14
CA THR A 251 1.49 -3.90 -24.89
C THR A 251 2.11 -2.60 -25.37
N ARG A 252 2.97 -2.01 -24.55
CA ARG A 252 3.73 -0.81 -24.87
C ARG A 252 5.20 -1.02 -24.53
N GLU A 253 6.08 -0.93 -25.52
CA GLU A 253 7.52 -0.91 -25.28
C GLU A 253 7.90 0.41 -24.59
N LEU A 254 8.63 0.33 -23.48
CA LEU A 254 9.17 1.50 -22.78
C LEU A 254 10.64 1.71 -23.14
N SER A 255 11.38 0.61 -23.26
CA SER A 255 12.80 0.57 -23.63
C SER A 255 13.15 -0.86 -24.10
N PRO A 256 14.35 -1.11 -24.63
CA PRO A 256 14.77 -2.48 -24.95
C PRO A 256 14.71 -3.45 -23.77
N ALA A 257 14.82 -2.94 -22.53
CA ALA A 257 14.78 -3.74 -21.32
C ALA A 257 13.38 -3.83 -20.67
N HIS A 258 12.42 -2.97 -21.04
CA HIS A 258 11.15 -2.86 -20.34
C HIS A 258 9.96 -2.71 -21.27
N TYR A 259 8.88 -3.42 -20.96
CA TYR A 259 7.58 -3.24 -21.60
C TYR A 259 6.45 -3.15 -20.57
N GLU A 260 5.33 -2.57 -20.97
CA GLU A 260 4.11 -2.47 -20.18
C GLU A 260 2.97 -3.28 -20.81
N ILE A 261 2.14 -3.86 -19.96
CA ILE A 261 0.80 -4.34 -20.32
C ILE A 261 -0.21 -3.46 -19.59
N ARG A 262 -1.18 -2.90 -20.32
CA ARG A 262 -2.13 -1.92 -19.78
C ARG A 262 -3.58 -2.27 -20.07
N TYR A 263 -4.41 -2.13 -19.05
CA TYR A 263 -5.85 -2.02 -19.16
C TYR A 263 -6.26 -0.60 -18.77
N GLU A 264 -7.08 0.03 -19.61
CA GLU A 264 -7.30 1.47 -19.58
C GLU A 264 -8.79 1.81 -19.68
N ARG A 265 -9.10 3.08 -19.42
CA ARG A 265 -10.47 3.62 -19.40
C ARG A 265 -11.34 2.92 -18.37
N CYS A 266 -10.74 2.60 -17.23
CA CYS A 266 -11.41 1.99 -16.10
C CYS A 266 -12.23 3.03 -15.33
N ARG A 267 -13.13 2.55 -14.46
CA ARG A 267 -13.91 3.44 -13.58
C ARG A 267 -12.96 4.21 -12.67
N ASP A 268 -13.29 5.47 -12.39
CA ASP A 268 -12.48 6.39 -11.57
C ASP A 268 -11.02 6.56 -12.03
N GLY A 269 -10.69 6.24 -13.28
CA GLY A 269 -9.30 6.25 -13.77
C GLY A 269 -8.41 5.17 -13.13
N ALA A 270 -9.01 4.13 -12.53
CA ALA A 270 -8.33 3.00 -11.89
C ALA A 270 -7.74 2.03 -12.92
N ASP A 271 -6.87 2.54 -13.78
CA ASP A 271 -6.16 1.75 -14.78
C ASP A 271 -5.26 0.69 -14.12
N VAL A 272 -5.07 -0.43 -14.81
CA VAL A 272 -4.23 -1.55 -14.37
C VAL A 272 -3.03 -1.63 -15.30
N VAL A 273 -1.84 -1.45 -14.74
CA VAL A 273 -0.58 -1.43 -15.48
C VAL A 273 0.35 -2.50 -14.90
N GLY A 274 0.86 -3.40 -15.74
CA GLY A 274 2.02 -4.23 -15.43
C GLY A 274 3.24 -3.69 -16.14
N ARG A 275 4.32 -3.44 -15.42
CA ARG A 275 5.65 -3.13 -15.95
C ARG A 275 6.55 -4.33 -15.81
N ILE A 276 7.07 -4.82 -16.91
CA ILE A 276 7.87 -6.02 -16.96
C ILE A 276 9.28 -5.68 -17.44
N GLU A 277 10.27 -6.10 -16.66
CA GLU A 277 11.69 -6.07 -17.01
C GLU A 277 12.10 -7.38 -17.69
N ARG A 278 12.67 -7.28 -18.90
CA ARG A 278 13.19 -8.40 -19.68
C ARG A 278 14.48 -8.91 -19.04
N GLY A 279 14.56 -10.21 -18.76
CA GLY A 279 15.63 -10.82 -17.99
C GLY A 279 15.57 -10.52 -16.49
N GLY A 280 14.58 -9.74 -16.03
CA GLY A 280 14.40 -9.41 -14.63
C GLY A 280 14.11 -10.65 -13.78
N LYS A 281 14.74 -10.75 -12.61
CA LYS A 281 14.65 -11.90 -11.69
C LYS A 281 13.77 -11.60 -10.48
N HIS A 282 13.77 -12.48 -9.48
CA HIS A 282 13.02 -12.29 -8.23
C HIS A 282 13.66 -11.27 -7.28
N VAL A 283 13.64 -9.98 -7.64
CA VAL A 283 14.25 -8.88 -6.87
C VAL A 283 13.34 -7.64 -6.88
N TRP A 284 13.75 -6.58 -6.17
CA TRP A 284 13.12 -5.28 -6.29
C TRP A 284 13.45 -4.66 -7.65
N LEU A 285 12.54 -4.84 -8.63
CA LEU A 285 12.68 -4.34 -10.00
C LEU A 285 11.90 -3.02 -10.22
N ALA A 286 11.31 -2.45 -9.18
CA ALA A 286 10.47 -1.28 -9.35
C ALA A 286 11.29 -0.02 -9.61
N ASP A 287 10.92 0.70 -10.66
CA ASP A 287 11.25 2.11 -10.83
C ASP A 287 10.43 2.91 -9.81
N ASN A 288 11.07 3.31 -8.71
CA ASN A 288 10.43 4.03 -7.62
C ASN A 288 9.89 5.41 -8.03
N ASP A 289 10.53 6.09 -8.99
CA ASP A 289 10.09 7.41 -9.43
C ASP A 289 8.83 7.30 -10.29
N ALA A 290 8.78 6.29 -11.16
CA ALA A 290 7.57 6.02 -11.93
C ALA A 290 6.44 5.41 -11.08
N MET A 291 6.78 4.58 -10.08
CA MET A 291 5.82 4.13 -9.08
C MET A 291 5.17 5.33 -8.39
N TRP A 292 5.97 6.27 -7.88
CA TRP A 292 5.44 7.46 -7.24
C TRP A 292 4.62 8.34 -8.19
N THR A 293 5.10 8.52 -9.43
CA THR A 293 4.39 9.27 -10.47
C THR A 293 3.01 8.67 -10.76
N PHE A 294 2.87 7.34 -10.69
CA PHE A 294 1.57 6.69 -10.79
C PHE A 294 0.73 6.89 -9.53
N LEU A 295 1.25 6.53 -8.36
CA LEU A 295 0.52 6.53 -7.08
C LEU A 295 -0.02 7.93 -6.74
N SER A 296 0.81 8.96 -6.88
CA SER A 296 0.52 10.33 -6.47
C SER A 296 -0.65 11.01 -7.21
N ARG A 297 -1.09 10.42 -8.33
CA ARG A 297 -2.27 10.88 -9.10
C ARG A 297 -3.59 10.59 -8.38
N PHE A 298 -3.60 9.67 -7.42
CA PHE A 298 -4.82 9.16 -6.81
C PHE A 298 -5.00 9.68 -5.39
N ARG A 299 -6.24 10.03 -5.07
CA ARG A 299 -6.68 10.39 -3.71
C ARG A 299 -8.00 9.70 -3.44
N ARG A 300 -8.21 9.25 -2.21
CA ARG A 300 -9.54 8.83 -1.75
C ARG A 300 -10.38 10.07 -1.45
N ASN A 301 -11.65 10.03 -1.82
CA ASN A 301 -12.65 11.03 -1.47
C ASN A 301 -13.14 10.85 -0.03
#